data_AF-A0A285R5R0-F1
#
_entry.id   AF-A0A285R5R0-F1
#
_cell.length_a   1.000
_cell.length_b   1.000
_cell.length_c   1.000
_cell.angle_alpha   90.00
_cell.angle_beta   90.00
_cell.angle_gamma   90.00
#
_symmetry.space_group_name_H-M   'P 1'
#
loop_
_entity.id
_entity.type
_entity.pdbx_description
1 polymer ?
#
loop_
_entity_poly.entity_id
_entity_poly.type
_entity_poly.pdbx_seq_one_letter_code
_entity_poly.pdbx_strand_id
1 'polypeptide(L)'
;MTMSTALPGGFATTRLVWPRYHRLISSAYPPIDLFEDIADPADWELLAAAEAKSNPRVAETIGSLDLVPAKRRVSGPGASYVMAPFTHVSPERKGRFHDGSFGAFYAARSFDTALFEVAHHQARFFAATGEAPGWIADMRELVGEIDADMVGLTREDPAAAPLLDPDDYGPSQTFAAEIRAAGHNGIAYPSVRHDGGACFAAFHPDVMSVPIQACHLTCHWDGKRIDMVKIHEAAGENPRGRIFRIEA
;
A
#
# COMPACT_ATOMS: atom_id res chain seq x y z
N MET A 1 22.97 17.03 20.32
CA MET A 1 21.81 17.93 20.46
C MET A 1 21.25 18.11 19.05
N THR A 2 20.43 17.17 18.60
CA THR A 2 19.79 17.23 17.29
C THR A 2 18.62 18.20 17.40
N MET A 3 18.69 19.33 16.70
CA MET A 3 17.54 20.23 16.59
C MET A 3 16.41 19.46 15.89
N SER A 4 15.29 19.33 16.57
CA SER A 4 14.03 18.90 15.96
C SER A 4 13.62 19.99 14.98
N THR A 5 13.89 19.77 13.69
CA THR A 5 13.30 20.59 12.64
C THR A 5 11.80 20.41 12.75
N ALA A 6 11.06 21.51 12.97
CA ALA A 6 9.61 21.45 12.98
C ALA A 6 9.14 20.88 11.64
N LEU A 7 8.27 19.86 11.70
CA LEU A 7 7.66 19.25 10.52
C LEU A 7 6.93 20.33 9.70
N PRO A 8 6.90 20.22 8.35
CA PRO A 8 6.03 21.06 7.53
C PRO A 8 4.61 21.02 8.08
N GLY A 9 3.97 22.18 8.24
CA GLY A 9 2.61 22.27 8.80
C GLY A 9 2.48 22.10 10.32
N GLY A 10 3.57 21.86 11.06
CA GLY A 10 3.55 21.76 12.52
C GLY A 10 3.01 20.44 13.07
N PHE A 11 2.81 19.43 12.21
CA PHE A 11 2.40 18.10 12.64
C PHE A 11 3.43 17.45 13.57
N ALA A 12 2.96 16.55 14.42
CA ALA A 12 3.83 15.79 15.32
C ALA A 12 4.06 14.37 14.79
N THR A 13 5.22 13.82 15.10
CA THR A 13 5.47 12.39 14.97
C THR A 13 4.77 11.66 16.11
N THR A 14 4.05 10.58 15.80
CA THR A 14 3.44 9.67 16.76
C THR A 14 3.92 8.25 16.50
N ARG A 15 4.12 7.47 17.57
CA ARG A 15 4.45 6.06 17.44
C ARG A 15 3.18 5.26 17.14
N LEU A 16 3.14 4.62 15.98
CA LEU A 16 2.04 3.78 15.52
C LEU A 16 2.37 2.32 15.84
N VAL A 17 1.63 1.72 16.78
CA VAL A 17 1.82 0.32 17.20
C VAL A 17 0.55 -0.47 16.90
N TRP A 18 0.56 -1.18 15.78
CA TRP A 18 -0.55 -2.02 15.35
C TRP A 18 -0.09 -3.48 15.27
N PRO A 19 -0.62 -4.37 16.13
CA PRO A 19 -0.33 -5.80 16.05
C PRO A 19 -0.88 -6.45 14.77
N ARG A 20 -1.73 -5.74 14.02
CA ARG A 20 -2.25 -6.12 12.71
C ARG A 20 -2.52 -4.88 11.88
N TYR A 21 -1.99 -4.84 10.67
CA TYR A 21 -2.47 -4.03 9.57
C TYR A 21 -3.06 -4.93 8.48
N HIS A 22 -3.93 -4.37 7.66
CA HIS A 22 -4.59 -5.06 6.58
C HIS A 22 -4.34 -4.33 5.27
N ARG A 23 -3.93 -5.07 4.25
CA ARG A 23 -3.77 -4.56 2.89
C ARG A 23 -4.42 -5.52 1.91
N LEU A 24 -5.27 -4.99 1.04
CA LEU A 24 -5.86 -5.76 -0.05
C LEU A 24 -5.14 -5.42 -1.36
N ILE A 25 -4.69 -6.44 -2.08
CA ILE A 25 -4.07 -6.29 -3.41
C ILE A 25 -4.74 -7.22 -4.41
N SER A 26 -4.66 -6.91 -5.71
CA SER A 26 -5.19 -7.80 -6.73
C SER A 26 -4.45 -9.14 -6.73
N SER A 27 -5.19 -10.22 -6.87
CA SER A 27 -4.64 -11.56 -6.96
C SER A 27 -3.93 -11.84 -8.27
N ALA A 28 -4.06 -10.98 -9.28
CA ALA A 28 -3.34 -11.08 -10.55
C ALA A 28 -1.85 -10.75 -10.45
N TYR A 29 -1.37 -10.21 -9.33
CA TYR A 29 0.05 -9.92 -9.11
C TYR A 29 0.76 -11.15 -8.51
N PRO A 30 1.59 -11.88 -9.29
CA PRO A 30 2.41 -12.96 -8.74
C PRO A 30 3.54 -12.38 -7.85
N PRO A 31 4.06 -13.16 -6.88
CA PRO A 31 5.31 -12.83 -6.19
C PRO A 31 6.47 -12.65 -7.18
N ILE A 32 7.47 -11.87 -6.79
CA ILE A 32 8.65 -11.52 -7.60
C ILE A 32 9.85 -12.27 -7.00
N ASP A 33 10.36 -13.29 -7.70
CA ASP A 33 11.33 -14.26 -7.19
C ASP A 33 12.59 -13.63 -6.56
N LEU A 34 13.12 -12.51 -7.09
CA LEU A 34 14.30 -11.87 -6.53
C LEU A 34 14.08 -11.37 -5.09
N PHE A 35 12.92 -10.82 -4.79
CA PHE A 35 12.65 -10.27 -3.46
C PHE A 35 12.48 -11.38 -2.41
N GLU A 36 12.03 -12.55 -2.86
CA GLU A 36 11.80 -13.73 -2.03
C GLU A 36 13.09 -14.50 -1.71
N ASP A 37 14.19 -14.18 -2.40
CA ASP A 37 15.50 -14.81 -2.21
C ASP A 37 16.16 -14.38 -0.88
N ILE A 38 17.02 -15.25 -0.35
CA ILE A 38 17.77 -15.08 0.91
C ILE A 38 19.07 -14.29 0.66
N ALA A 39 19.37 -13.95 -0.60
CA ALA A 39 20.51 -13.11 -0.95
C ALA A 39 20.45 -11.73 -0.27
N ASP A 40 21.61 -11.20 0.12
CA ASP A 40 21.71 -9.88 0.76
C ASP A 40 21.17 -8.79 -0.18
N PRO A 41 20.19 -7.97 0.25
CA PRO A 41 19.65 -6.86 -0.55
C PRO A 41 20.68 -5.83 -1.04
N ALA A 42 21.84 -5.76 -0.39
CA ALA A 42 22.97 -4.94 -0.83
C ALA A 42 23.59 -5.43 -2.15
N ASP A 43 23.53 -6.74 -2.41
CA ASP A 43 24.14 -7.36 -3.60
C ASP A 43 23.16 -7.45 -4.79
N TRP A 44 21.89 -7.09 -4.59
CA TRP A 44 20.85 -7.21 -5.61
C TRP A 44 21.11 -6.37 -6.87
N GLU A 45 21.78 -5.22 -6.77
CA GLU A 45 22.13 -4.44 -7.97
C GLU A 45 23.14 -5.18 -8.86
N LEU A 46 24.10 -5.88 -8.25
CA LEU A 46 25.09 -6.70 -8.95
C LEU A 46 24.45 -7.95 -9.55
N LEU A 47 23.56 -8.62 -8.79
CA LEU A 47 22.80 -9.79 -9.25
C LEU A 47 21.86 -9.42 -10.40
N ALA A 48 21.09 -8.34 -10.26
CA ALA A 48 20.20 -7.82 -11.29
C ALA A 48 20.96 -7.44 -12.56
N ALA A 49 22.13 -6.80 -12.44
CA ALA A 49 22.97 -6.43 -13.58
C ALA A 49 23.59 -7.65 -14.29
N ALA A 50 23.94 -8.70 -13.54
CA ALA A 50 24.45 -9.95 -14.11
C ALA A 50 23.33 -10.74 -14.81
N GLU A 51 22.15 -10.84 -14.20
CA GLU A 51 21.00 -11.54 -14.76
C GLU A 51 20.37 -10.80 -15.94
N ALA A 52 20.25 -9.47 -15.90
CA ALA A 52 19.69 -8.66 -17.00
C ALA A 52 20.50 -8.78 -18.30
N LYS A 53 21.81 -9.03 -18.20
CA LYS A 53 22.65 -9.34 -19.38
C LYS A 53 22.29 -10.67 -20.04
N SER A 54 21.74 -11.60 -19.27
CA SER A 54 21.32 -12.94 -19.74
C SER A 54 19.83 -13.04 -20.03
N ASN A 55 19.00 -12.23 -19.37
CA ASN A 55 17.55 -12.18 -19.53
C ASN A 55 17.01 -10.76 -19.26
N PRO A 56 16.73 -9.95 -20.29
CA PRO A 56 16.24 -8.58 -20.14
C PRO A 56 14.94 -8.44 -19.33
N ARG A 57 14.13 -9.50 -19.22
CA ARG A 57 12.86 -9.50 -18.44
C ARG A 57 13.09 -9.42 -16.93
N VAL A 58 14.31 -9.68 -16.46
CA VAL A 58 14.66 -9.61 -15.03
C VAL A 58 14.58 -8.17 -14.53
N ALA A 59 15.03 -7.18 -15.32
CA ALA A 59 14.93 -5.77 -14.97
C ALA A 59 13.46 -5.30 -14.82
N GLU A 60 12.56 -5.75 -15.69
CA GLU A 60 11.12 -5.46 -15.60
C GLU A 60 10.47 -6.08 -14.34
N THR A 61 11.01 -7.22 -13.88
CA THR A 61 10.47 -7.98 -12.75
C THR A 61 10.88 -7.36 -11.40
N ILE A 62 12.08 -6.78 -11.33
CA ILE A 62 12.61 -6.13 -10.11
C ILE A 62 12.10 -4.69 -9.98
N GLY A 63 11.92 -4.00 -11.12
CA GLY A 63 11.60 -2.58 -11.16
C GLY A 63 12.80 -1.69 -10.82
N SER A 64 12.54 -0.44 -10.45
CA SER A 64 13.55 0.58 -10.11
C SER A 64 14.06 0.41 -8.68
N LEU A 65 14.98 -0.54 -8.48
CA LEU A 65 15.54 -0.87 -7.17
C LEU A 65 16.34 0.28 -6.54
N ASP A 66 16.89 1.17 -7.37
CA ASP A 66 17.62 2.38 -7.00
C ASP A 66 16.77 3.41 -6.23
N LEU A 67 15.44 3.32 -6.34
CA LEU A 67 14.51 4.15 -5.57
C LEU A 67 14.43 3.75 -4.09
N VAL A 68 14.90 2.56 -3.74
CA VAL A 68 14.95 2.06 -2.36
C VAL A 68 16.41 2.05 -1.88
N PRO A 69 16.77 2.85 -0.86
CA PRO A 69 18.11 2.81 -0.28
C PRO A 69 18.46 1.39 0.17
N ALA A 70 19.65 0.89 -0.18
CA ALA A 70 20.06 -0.49 0.10
C ALA A 70 19.79 -0.93 1.55
N LYS A 71 20.14 -0.08 2.52
CA LYS A 71 19.93 -0.33 3.96
C LYS A 71 18.47 -0.41 4.42
N ARG A 72 17.52 0.00 3.57
CA ARG A 72 16.07 0.01 3.85
C ARG A 72 15.35 -1.09 3.07
N ARG A 73 16.05 -1.88 2.25
CA ARG A 73 15.48 -2.98 1.47
C ARG A 73 15.16 -4.16 2.39
N VAL A 74 14.14 -4.93 2.01
CA VAL A 74 13.68 -6.09 2.77
C VAL A 74 13.71 -7.30 1.84
N SER A 75 14.19 -8.44 2.35
CA SER A 75 14.25 -9.72 1.66
C SER A 75 13.58 -10.84 2.44
N GLY A 76 13.43 -11.99 1.80
CA GLY A 76 12.86 -13.20 2.36
C GLY A 76 11.39 -13.42 2.01
N PRO A 77 10.77 -14.48 2.54
CA PRO A 77 9.42 -14.89 2.15
C PRO A 77 8.38 -13.79 2.38
N GLY A 78 7.67 -13.40 1.33
CA GLY A 78 6.66 -12.35 1.25
C GLY A 78 7.22 -10.96 0.93
N ALA A 79 8.54 -10.77 0.82
CA ALA A 79 9.13 -9.44 0.67
C ALA A 79 8.70 -8.72 -0.60
N SER A 80 8.27 -9.44 -1.64
CA SER A 80 7.64 -8.85 -2.83
C SER A 80 6.48 -7.93 -2.47
N TYR A 81 5.70 -8.30 -1.45
CA TYR A 81 4.52 -7.54 -1.02
C TYR A 81 4.87 -6.19 -0.40
N VAL A 82 6.07 -6.05 0.18
CA VAL A 82 6.55 -4.76 0.74
C VAL A 82 7.45 -4.01 -0.22
N MET A 83 8.24 -4.69 -1.05
CA MET A 83 9.17 -4.06 -1.99
C MET A 83 8.48 -3.48 -3.22
N ALA A 84 7.51 -4.20 -3.79
CA ALA A 84 6.89 -3.82 -5.07
C ALA A 84 6.30 -2.39 -5.11
N PRO A 85 5.62 -1.89 -4.05
CA PRO A 85 5.12 -0.51 -4.03
C PRO A 85 6.20 0.56 -4.20
N PHE A 86 7.46 0.25 -3.92
CA PHE A 86 8.58 1.19 -4.00
C PHE A 86 9.42 1.02 -5.26
N THR A 87 9.41 -0.16 -5.89
CA THR A 87 10.19 -0.41 -7.11
C THR A 87 9.37 -0.32 -8.39
N HIS A 88 8.04 -0.47 -8.32
CA HIS A 88 7.13 -0.42 -9.48
C HIS A 88 6.34 0.90 -9.54
N VAL A 89 7.06 2.02 -9.41
CA VAL A 89 6.46 3.36 -9.45
C VAL A 89 6.21 3.81 -10.89
N SER A 90 5.24 4.70 -11.09
CA SER A 90 4.96 5.27 -12.39
C SER A 90 4.35 6.67 -12.24
N PRO A 91 4.79 7.67 -13.02
CA PRO A 91 4.15 8.99 -13.07
C PRO A 91 2.65 8.94 -13.41
N GLU A 92 2.20 7.87 -14.08
CA GLU A 92 0.80 7.65 -14.44
C GLU A 92 -0.03 7.04 -13.30
N ARG A 93 0.63 6.51 -12.26
CA ARG A 93 -0.01 5.88 -11.11
C ARG A 93 0.30 6.66 -9.84
N LYS A 94 -0.51 7.66 -9.57
CA LYS A 94 -0.41 8.53 -8.40
C LYS A 94 -1.31 8.05 -7.26
N GLY A 95 -0.88 8.27 -6.04
CA GLY A 95 -1.64 8.00 -4.83
C GLY A 95 -1.81 9.26 -3.98
N ARG A 96 -2.47 9.15 -2.83
CA ARG A 96 -2.66 10.29 -1.92
C ARG A 96 -1.32 10.89 -1.46
N PHE A 97 -0.37 10.03 -1.10
CA PHE A 97 0.92 10.40 -0.54
C PHE A 97 2.10 10.00 -1.44
N HIS A 98 1.89 9.91 -2.75
CA HIS A 98 2.98 9.87 -3.74
C HIS A 98 2.52 10.37 -5.11
N ASP A 99 3.40 11.07 -5.81
CA ASP A 99 3.15 11.67 -7.12
C ASP A 99 3.56 10.77 -8.31
N GLY A 100 4.08 9.57 -8.01
CA GLY A 100 4.56 8.61 -9.01
C GLY A 100 6.06 8.67 -9.28
N SER A 101 6.79 9.65 -8.74
CA SER A 101 8.26 9.69 -8.76
C SER A 101 8.90 8.81 -7.67
N PHE A 102 8.14 8.52 -6.62
CA PHE A 102 8.45 7.54 -5.58
C PHE A 102 7.19 6.75 -5.22
N GLY A 103 7.38 5.67 -4.46
CA GLY A 103 6.33 4.77 -4.04
C GLY A 103 5.93 4.98 -2.58
N ALA A 104 4.71 4.54 -2.24
CA ALA A 104 4.26 4.43 -0.86
C ALA A 104 3.52 3.12 -0.64
N PHE A 105 3.70 2.52 0.54
CA PHE A 105 2.93 1.36 0.96
C PHE A 105 1.74 1.80 1.81
N TYR A 106 0.53 1.45 1.38
CA TYR A 106 -0.70 1.75 2.11
C TYR A 106 -1.24 0.50 2.81
N ALA A 107 -1.67 0.67 4.05
CA ALA A 107 -2.46 -0.32 4.77
C ALA A 107 -3.39 0.34 5.79
N ALA A 108 -4.37 -0.42 6.24
CA ALA A 108 -5.38 0.03 7.19
C ALA A 108 -5.33 -0.75 8.50
N ARG A 109 -5.89 -0.16 9.56
CA ARG A 109 -5.96 -0.78 10.89
C ARG A 109 -6.90 -1.99 10.94
N SER A 110 -7.94 -1.99 10.12
CA SER A 110 -8.94 -3.06 10.06
C SER A 110 -9.14 -3.52 8.62
N PHE A 111 -9.60 -4.77 8.48
CA PHE A 111 -10.02 -5.32 7.20
C PHE A 111 -11.09 -4.46 6.52
N ASP A 112 -12.13 -4.05 7.25
CA ASP A 112 -13.22 -3.24 6.71
C ASP A 112 -12.72 -1.93 6.10
N THR A 113 -11.81 -1.23 6.80
CA THR A 113 -11.20 -0.01 6.28
C THR A 113 -10.40 -0.29 5.00
N ALA A 114 -9.61 -1.37 4.95
CA ALA A 114 -8.88 -1.77 3.75
C ALA A 114 -9.82 -2.08 2.58
N LEU A 115 -10.96 -2.71 2.87
CA LEU A 115 -11.99 -3.04 1.89
C LEU A 115 -12.66 -1.78 1.34
N PHE A 116 -13.02 -0.81 2.17
CA PHE A 116 -13.60 0.47 1.72
C PHE A 116 -12.64 1.27 0.83
N GLU A 117 -11.36 1.31 1.17
CA GLU A 117 -10.33 1.98 0.34
C GLU A 117 -10.21 1.31 -1.04
N VAL A 118 -10.08 -0.02 -1.08
CA VAL A 118 -10.01 -0.78 -2.33
C VAL A 118 -11.30 -0.68 -3.14
N ALA A 119 -12.46 -0.76 -2.49
CA ALA A 119 -13.76 -0.64 -3.14
C ALA A 119 -13.88 0.69 -3.89
N HIS A 120 -13.48 1.78 -3.24
CA HIS A 120 -13.48 3.11 -3.86
C HIS A 120 -12.55 3.17 -5.08
N HIS A 121 -11.30 2.72 -4.95
CA HIS A 121 -10.33 2.81 -6.04
C HIS A 121 -10.67 1.89 -7.22
N GLN A 122 -11.18 0.68 -6.96
CA GLN A 122 -11.65 -0.21 -8.01
C GLN A 122 -12.90 0.33 -8.71
N ALA A 123 -13.85 0.89 -7.95
CA ALA A 123 -15.04 1.52 -8.53
C ALA A 123 -14.67 2.63 -9.52
N ARG A 124 -13.70 3.47 -9.16
CA ARG A 124 -13.18 4.51 -10.06
C ARG A 124 -12.54 3.93 -11.31
N PHE A 125 -11.75 2.88 -11.17
CA PHE A 125 -11.10 2.21 -12.30
C PHE A 125 -12.14 1.60 -13.26
N PHE A 126 -13.09 0.81 -12.74
CA PHE A 126 -14.13 0.16 -13.52
C PHE A 126 -15.07 1.15 -14.21
N ALA A 127 -15.41 2.24 -13.54
CA ALA A 127 -16.18 3.32 -14.16
C ALA A 127 -15.40 3.99 -15.31
N ALA A 128 -14.09 4.20 -15.14
CA ALA A 128 -13.24 4.80 -16.17
C ALA A 128 -13.03 3.88 -17.39
N THR A 129 -13.06 2.57 -17.21
CA THR A 129 -12.89 1.57 -18.29
C THR A 129 -14.20 1.06 -18.88
N GLY A 130 -15.36 1.46 -18.34
CA GLY A 130 -16.67 1.00 -18.83
C GLY A 130 -16.94 -0.48 -18.55
N GLU A 131 -16.41 -1.01 -17.45
CA GLU A 131 -16.50 -2.42 -17.11
C GLU A 131 -17.95 -2.85 -16.82
N ALA A 132 -18.33 -4.04 -17.29
CA ALA A 132 -19.68 -4.57 -17.09
C ALA A 132 -19.89 -5.03 -15.64
N PRO A 133 -21.12 -4.93 -15.08
CA PRO A 133 -21.42 -5.44 -13.75
C PRO A 133 -21.10 -6.94 -13.60
N GLY A 134 -20.56 -7.33 -12.43
CA GLY A 134 -20.26 -8.73 -12.12
C GLY A 134 -19.21 -8.93 -11.04
N TRP A 135 -18.86 -10.20 -10.80
CA TRP A 135 -17.75 -10.60 -9.94
C TRP A 135 -16.45 -10.55 -10.71
N ILE A 136 -15.74 -9.42 -10.64
CA ILE A 136 -14.64 -9.08 -11.58
C ILE A 136 -13.30 -8.81 -10.92
N ALA A 137 -13.28 -8.69 -9.59
CA ALA A 137 -12.13 -8.19 -8.86
C ALA A 137 -11.64 -9.19 -7.82
N ASP A 138 -10.76 -10.10 -8.25
CA ASP A 138 -10.10 -11.03 -7.34
C ASP A 138 -8.95 -10.35 -6.61
N MET A 139 -9.01 -10.43 -5.29
CA MET A 139 -8.11 -9.79 -4.36
C MET A 139 -7.62 -10.81 -3.33
N ARG A 140 -6.50 -10.49 -2.70
CA ARG A 140 -5.98 -11.19 -1.54
C ARG A 140 -5.73 -10.21 -0.41
N GLU A 141 -5.98 -10.68 0.80
CA GLU A 141 -5.64 -9.99 2.02
C GLU A 141 -4.21 -10.33 2.44
N LEU A 142 -3.49 -9.29 2.79
CA LEU A 142 -2.17 -9.33 3.40
C LEU A 142 -2.26 -8.74 4.81
N VAL A 143 -1.73 -9.47 5.79
CA VAL A 143 -1.71 -9.08 7.21
C VAL A 143 -0.29 -9.05 7.72
N GLY A 144 0.10 -7.94 8.34
CA GLY A 144 1.40 -7.80 9.00
C GLY A 144 1.28 -6.89 10.23
N GLU A 145 2.42 -6.47 10.77
CA GLU A 145 2.51 -5.65 11.98
C GLU A 145 3.28 -4.36 11.67
N ILE A 146 3.01 -3.31 12.44
CA ILE A 146 3.79 -2.07 12.38
C ILE A 146 4.04 -1.53 13.79
N ASP A 147 5.29 -1.14 14.03
CA ASP A 147 5.73 -0.40 15.20
C ASP A 147 6.75 0.65 14.72
N ALA A 148 6.26 1.84 14.40
CA ALA A 148 7.07 2.88 13.79
C ALA A 148 6.60 4.29 14.16
N ASP A 149 7.56 5.21 14.18
CA ASP A 149 7.30 6.64 14.29
C ASP A 149 6.79 7.19 12.94
N MET A 150 5.56 7.73 12.94
CA MET A 150 4.83 8.22 11.76
C MET A 150 4.39 9.66 11.97
N VAL A 151 4.36 10.47 10.91
CA VAL A 151 3.74 11.80 10.97
C VAL A 151 2.22 11.63 11.09
N GLY A 152 1.63 12.13 12.18
CA GLY A 152 0.21 11.94 12.47
C GLY A 152 -0.67 13.05 11.89
N LEU A 153 -1.68 12.68 11.10
CA LEU A 153 -2.76 13.55 10.67
C LEU A 153 -4.04 13.19 11.43
N THR A 154 -4.81 14.19 11.84
CA THR A 154 -6.12 14.01 12.49
C THR A 154 -7.19 14.84 11.79
N ARG A 155 -8.47 14.50 11.95
CA ARG A 155 -9.56 15.26 11.32
C ARG A 155 -9.80 16.61 12.01
N GLU A 156 -9.42 16.69 13.28
CA GLU A 156 -9.61 17.85 14.14
C GLU A 156 -8.58 18.95 13.88
N ASP A 157 -7.44 18.60 13.28
CA ASP A 157 -6.40 19.56 12.90
C ASP A 157 -6.76 20.24 11.57
N PRO A 158 -7.05 21.55 11.54
CA PRO A 158 -7.38 22.27 10.32
C PRO A 158 -6.26 22.23 9.26
N ALA A 159 -4.99 22.07 9.68
CA ALA A 159 -3.87 21.95 8.76
C ALA A 159 -3.91 20.62 7.99
N ALA A 160 -4.54 19.57 8.53
CA ALA A 160 -4.67 18.27 7.88
C ALA A 160 -5.80 18.23 6.85
N ALA A 161 -6.78 19.13 6.92
CA ALA A 161 -7.92 19.17 6.00
C ALA A 161 -7.52 19.12 4.50
N PRO A 162 -6.60 19.97 3.99
CA PRO A 162 -6.18 19.88 2.58
C PRO A 162 -5.43 18.58 2.24
N LEU A 163 -4.83 17.90 3.23
CA LEU A 163 -4.11 16.64 3.03
C LEU A 163 -5.07 15.42 3.01
N LEU A 164 -6.27 15.62 3.54
CA LEU A 164 -7.33 14.62 3.66
C LEU A 164 -8.49 14.89 2.70
N ASP A 165 -8.28 15.71 1.67
CA ASP A 165 -9.29 15.95 0.64
C ASP A 165 -9.62 14.63 -0.09
N PRO A 166 -10.90 14.27 -0.25
CA PRO A 166 -11.27 13.01 -0.88
C PRO A 166 -10.79 12.90 -2.33
N ASP A 167 -10.68 13.98 -3.09
CA ASP A 167 -10.49 13.92 -4.53
C ASP A 167 -9.24 14.65 -5.02
N ASP A 168 -8.80 15.71 -4.34
CA ASP A 168 -7.55 16.41 -4.65
C ASP A 168 -6.38 15.88 -3.82
N TYR A 169 -5.43 15.23 -4.49
CA TYR A 169 -4.23 14.68 -3.85
C TYR A 169 -3.01 15.60 -4.00
N GLY A 170 -3.13 16.75 -4.65
CA GLY A 170 -2.00 17.67 -4.86
C GLY A 170 -1.33 18.08 -3.55
N PRO A 171 -2.06 18.66 -2.58
CA PRO A 171 -1.48 19.07 -1.30
C PRO A 171 -0.84 17.91 -0.52
N SER A 172 -1.49 16.74 -0.50
CA SER A 172 -0.98 15.55 0.21
C SER A 172 0.25 14.96 -0.46
N GLN A 173 0.37 15.01 -1.78
CA GLN A 173 1.55 14.58 -2.52
C GLN A 173 2.74 15.49 -2.26
N THR A 174 2.56 16.82 -2.31
CA THR A 174 3.61 17.79 -1.98
C THR A 174 4.11 17.59 -0.55
N PHE A 175 3.18 17.49 0.40
CA PHE A 175 3.51 17.22 1.79
C PHE A 175 4.28 15.90 1.98
N ALA A 176 3.83 14.82 1.35
CA ALA A 176 4.49 13.52 1.42
C ALA A 176 5.93 13.55 0.88
N ALA A 177 6.17 14.28 -0.22
CA ALA A 177 7.50 14.44 -0.78
C ALA A 177 8.44 15.16 0.21
N GLU A 178 7.96 16.23 0.86
CA GLU A 178 8.74 16.99 1.84
C GLU A 178 9.12 16.17 3.07
N ILE A 179 8.15 15.47 3.69
CA ILE A 179 8.44 14.67 4.88
C ILE A 179 9.29 13.44 4.56
N ARG A 180 9.13 12.84 3.36
CA ARG A 180 10.01 11.76 2.91
C ARG A 180 11.44 12.27 2.72
N ALA A 181 11.62 13.44 2.11
CA ALA A 181 12.93 14.06 1.95
C ALA A 181 13.58 14.43 3.30
N ALA A 182 12.76 14.77 4.31
CA ALA A 182 13.20 14.98 5.69
C ALA A 182 13.52 13.67 6.46
N GLY A 183 13.30 12.50 5.85
CA GLY A 183 13.67 11.19 6.41
C GLY A 183 12.64 10.56 7.34
N HIS A 184 11.38 11.01 7.31
CA HIS A 184 10.31 10.38 8.08
C HIS A 184 9.88 9.04 7.47
N ASN A 185 9.44 8.09 8.32
CA ASN A 185 9.06 6.75 7.86
C ASN A 185 7.75 6.71 7.07
N GLY A 186 6.84 7.67 7.32
CA GLY A 186 5.52 7.67 6.72
C GLY A 186 4.52 8.58 7.42
N ILE A 187 3.25 8.43 7.03
CA ILE A 187 2.10 9.17 7.55
C ILE A 187 1.08 8.20 8.15
N ALA A 188 0.58 8.49 9.35
CA ALA A 188 -0.62 7.87 9.90
C ALA A 188 -1.79 8.84 9.74
N TYR A 189 -2.93 8.39 9.22
CA TYR A 189 -4.03 9.28 8.85
C TYR A 189 -5.40 8.59 8.97
N PRO A 190 -6.48 9.35 9.22
CA PRO A 190 -7.85 8.81 9.19
C PRO A 190 -8.24 8.45 7.75
N SER A 191 -8.91 7.32 7.56
CA SER A 191 -9.49 6.97 6.26
C SER A 191 -10.53 8.00 5.87
N VAL A 192 -10.49 8.47 4.62
CA VAL A 192 -11.52 9.35 4.04
C VAL A 192 -12.68 8.55 3.42
N ARG A 193 -12.59 7.22 3.45
CA ARG A 193 -13.55 6.29 2.82
C ARG A 193 -14.33 5.46 3.82
N HIS A 194 -13.84 5.36 5.05
CA HIS A 194 -14.49 4.63 6.13
C HIS A 194 -14.46 5.50 7.40
N ASP A 195 -15.64 5.88 7.90
CA ASP A 195 -15.73 6.66 9.12
C ASP A 195 -15.18 5.89 10.33
N GLY A 196 -14.42 6.56 11.18
CA GLY A 196 -13.63 5.91 12.24
C GLY A 196 -12.47 5.01 11.76
N GLY A 197 -12.28 4.84 10.45
CA GLY A 197 -11.18 4.08 9.87
C GLY A 197 -9.84 4.80 10.02
N ALA A 198 -8.76 4.03 10.19
CA ALA A 198 -7.40 4.53 10.29
C ALA A 198 -6.48 3.80 9.31
N CYS A 199 -5.58 4.56 8.68
CA CYS A 199 -4.65 4.09 7.66
C CYS A 199 -3.23 4.59 7.95
N PHE A 200 -2.25 3.95 7.32
CA PHE A 200 -0.91 4.51 7.19
C PHE A 200 -0.40 4.40 5.76
N ALA A 201 0.51 5.30 5.42
CA ALA A 201 1.32 5.28 4.21
C ALA A 201 2.80 5.29 4.62
N ALA A 202 3.53 4.21 4.34
CA ALA A 202 4.97 4.10 4.59
C ALA A 202 5.78 4.47 3.34
N PHE A 203 6.93 5.12 3.53
CA PHE A 203 7.83 5.54 2.45
C PHE A 203 9.03 4.62 2.23
N HIS A 204 9.19 3.61 3.10
CA HIS A 204 10.24 2.60 3.01
C HIS A 204 9.69 1.22 3.38
N PRO A 205 10.26 0.13 2.81
CA PRO A 205 9.72 -1.21 3.01
C PRO A 205 10.03 -1.84 4.37
N ASP A 206 11.02 -1.32 5.10
CA ASP A 206 11.43 -1.77 6.44
C ASP A 206 10.66 -1.09 7.59
N VAL A 207 9.65 -0.27 7.29
CA VAL A 207 8.83 0.45 8.29
C VAL A 207 7.84 -0.49 8.99
N MET A 208 7.50 -1.60 8.34
CA MET A 208 6.49 -2.56 8.74
C MET A 208 7.01 -3.98 8.53
N SER A 209 6.41 -4.97 9.18
CA SER A 209 6.75 -6.36 8.95
C SER A 209 6.37 -6.78 7.53
N VAL A 210 7.09 -7.76 6.99
CA VAL A 210 6.65 -8.49 5.80
C VAL A 210 5.32 -9.16 6.10
N PRO A 211 4.26 -8.92 5.31
CA PRO A 211 2.96 -9.49 5.59
C PRO A 211 2.88 -10.94 5.15
N ILE A 212 1.97 -11.68 5.79
CA ILE A 212 1.52 -12.99 5.34
C ILE A 212 0.19 -12.86 4.60
N GLN A 213 -0.06 -13.77 3.66
CA GLN A 213 -1.35 -13.84 2.99
C GLN A 213 -2.40 -14.49 3.92
N ALA A 214 -3.52 -13.81 4.11
CA ALA A 214 -4.62 -14.27 4.95
C ALA A 214 -5.73 -14.94 4.11
N CYS A 215 -6.72 -14.17 3.65
CA CYS A 215 -7.82 -14.69 2.82
C CYS A 215 -7.75 -14.25 1.35
N HIS A 216 -8.53 -14.91 0.50
CA HIS A 216 -8.85 -14.45 -0.85
C HIS A 216 -10.28 -13.92 -0.86
N LEU A 217 -10.53 -12.91 -1.68
CA LEU A 217 -11.87 -12.35 -1.84
C LEU A 217 -12.12 -11.90 -3.27
N THR A 218 -13.35 -12.01 -3.72
CA THR A 218 -13.79 -11.43 -4.99
C THR A 218 -14.75 -10.30 -4.69
N CYS A 219 -14.57 -9.14 -5.31
CA CYS A 219 -15.51 -8.02 -5.24
C CYS A 219 -16.50 -8.06 -6.41
N HIS A 220 -17.74 -7.72 -6.11
CA HIS A 220 -18.80 -7.54 -7.10
C HIS A 220 -18.96 -6.06 -7.43
N TRP A 221 -18.99 -5.74 -8.71
CA TRP A 221 -19.26 -4.42 -9.27
C TRP A 221 -20.70 -4.36 -9.78
N ASP A 222 -21.50 -3.40 -9.32
CA ASP A 222 -22.90 -3.25 -9.76
C ASP A 222 -23.08 -2.33 -10.98
N GLY A 223 -21.98 -1.82 -11.54
CA GLY A 223 -21.97 -0.78 -12.58
C GLY A 223 -21.77 0.64 -12.06
N LYS A 224 -21.76 0.85 -10.73
CA LYS A 224 -21.55 2.15 -10.08
C LYS A 224 -20.63 2.10 -8.87
N ARG A 225 -20.69 1.03 -8.08
CA ARG A 225 -19.83 0.80 -6.91
C ARG A 225 -19.53 -0.69 -6.74
N ILE A 226 -18.55 -0.97 -5.89
CA ILE A 226 -18.43 -2.30 -5.31
C ILE A 226 -19.49 -2.43 -4.22
N ASP A 227 -20.47 -3.31 -4.42
CA ASP A 227 -21.63 -3.46 -3.51
C ASP A 227 -21.60 -4.76 -2.71
N MET A 228 -20.83 -5.76 -3.15
CA MET A 228 -20.66 -7.02 -2.44
C MET A 228 -19.23 -7.52 -2.48
N VAL A 229 -18.87 -8.30 -1.47
CA VAL A 229 -17.61 -9.05 -1.40
C VAL A 229 -17.91 -10.51 -1.07
N LYS A 230 -17.19 -11.42 -1.71
CA LYS A 230 -17.21 -12.84 -1.41
C LYS A 230 -15.86 -13.22 -0.85
N ILE A 231 -15.82 -13.65 0.41
CA ILE A 231 -14.60 -14.13 1.06
C ILE A 231 -14.50 -15.63 0.86
N HIS A 232 -13.39 -16.07 0.29
CA HIS A 232 -13.04 -17.47 0.10
C HIS A 232 -12.23 -17.91 1.32
N GLU A 233 -12.79 -18.81 2.14
CA GLU A 233 -12.04 -19.40 3.25
C GLU A 233 -10.93 -20.31 2.72
N ALA A 234 -9.84 -20.44 3.48
CA ALA A 234 -8.77 -21.38 3.16
C ALA A 234 -9.34 -22.81 3.07
N ALA A 235 -8.80 -23.62 2.16
CA ALA A 235 -9.31 -24.96 1.84
C ALA A 235 -9.53 -25.80 3.11
N GLY A 236 -10.80 -26.00 3.50
CA GLY A 236 -11.15 -26.80 4.67
C GLY A 236 -12.61 -26.71 5.08
N GLU A 237 -13.23 -25.53 5.01
CA GLU A 237 -14.61 -25.34 5.46
C GLU A 237 -15.42 -24.54 4.42
N ASN A 238 -16.38 -25.22 3.79
CA ASN A 238 -17.37 -24.70 2.86
C ASN A 238 -16.84 -24.16 1.49
N PRO A 239 -17.02 -24.90 0.38
CA PRO A 239 -16.59 -24.47 -0.96
C PRO A 239 -17.39 -23.28 -1.52
N ARG A 240 -18.44 -22.80 -0.83
CA ARG A 240 -19.18 -21.59 -1.16
C ARG A 240 -18.77 -20.49 -0.20
N GLY A 241 -17.82 -19.64 -0.61
CA GLY A 241 -17.38 -18.47 0.15
C GLY A 241 -18.54 -17.59 0.66
N ARG A 242 -18.33 -16.90 1.78
CA ARG A 242 -19.36 -16.06 2.40
C ARG A 242 -19.49 -14.75 1.65
N ILE A 243 -20.72 -14.38 1.29
CA ILE A 243 -21.02 -13.12 0.61
C ILE A 243 -21.51 -12.10 1.62
N PHE A 244 -20.92 -10.92 1.60
CA PHE A 244 -21.30 -9.77 2.40
C PHE A 244 -21.67 -8.61 1.49
N ARG A 245 -22.68 -7.83 1.88
CA ARG A 245 -23.00 -6.55 1.24
C ARG A 245 -22.18 -5.45 1.92
N ILE A 246 -21.62 -4.56 1.12
CA ILE A 246 -20.94 -3.37 1.60
C ILE A 246 -22.02 -2.28 1.71
N GLU A 247 -22.29 -1.86 2.94
CA GLU A 247 -23.15 -0.72 3.23
C GLU A 247 -22.29 0.55 3.30
N ALA A 248 -22.81 1.63 2.72
CA ALA A 248 -22.13 2.92 2.65
C ALA A 248 -22.37 3.75 3.92
#